data_AF-A0A8T6C6B1-F1
#
_entry.id   AF-A0A8T6C6B1-F1
#
_cell.length_a   1.000
_cell.length_b   1.000
_cell.length_c   1.000
_cell.angle_alpha   90.00
_cell.angle_beta   90.00
_cell.angle_gamma   90.00
#
_symmetry.space_group_name_H-M   'P 1'
#
loop_
_entity.id
_entity.type
_entity.pdbx_description
1 polymer ?
#
loop_
_entity_poly.entity_id
_entity_poly.type
_entity_poly.pdbx_seq_one_letter_code
_entity_poly.pdbx_strand_id
1 'polypeptide(L)'
;MVAQNEVDRNPRAALVVLVPEAEPLVGDFRAKHDPIAALGFPAHITINFPFIPGVDPTADTLDRLRKTFAEAQPFAFTLDHIGRFPNV
;
A
#
# COMPACT_ATOMS: atom_id res chain seq x y z
N MET A 1 28.75 -14.20 13.70
CA MET A 1 27.51 -15.01 13.73
C MET A 1 26.60 -14.39 14.80
N VAL A 2 25.79 -13.41 14.40
CA VAL A 2 24.70 -12.88 15.25
C VAL A 2 23.42 -13.35 14.59
N ALA A 3 22.63 -14.06 15.36
CA ALA A 3 21.41 -14.69 14.92
C ALA A 3 20.34 -13.63 14.63
N GLN A 4 19.69 -13.83 13.48
CA GLN A 4 18.25 -13.67 13.23
C GLN A 4 17.67 -12.24 13.20
N ASN A 5 17.34 -11.85 11.96
CA ASN A 5 16.23 -10.99 11.57
C ASN A 5 15.06 -11.03 12.57
N GLU A 6 15.01 -10.04 13.45
CA GLU A 6 13.76 -9.66 14.09
C GLU A 6 13.01 -8.79 13.06
N VAL A 7 12.22 -9.45 12.20
CA VAL A 7 11.19 -8.74 11.43
C VAL A 7 10.30 -8.09 12.48
N ASP A 8 10.40 -6.76 12.61
CA ASP A 8 9.58 -5.96 13.50
C ASP A 8 8.12 -6.39 13.35
N ARG A 9 7.62 -7.16 14.34
CA ARG A 9 6.29 -7.76 14.33
C ARG A 9 5.21 -6.76 14.72
N ASN A 10 5.57 -5.50 14.94
CA ASN A 10 4.59 -4.47 15.22
C ASN A 10 3.75 -4.22 13.96
N PRO A 11 2.41 -4.27 14.01
CA PRO A 11 1.58 -3.93 12.87
C PRO A 11 1.92 -2.51 12.36
N ARG A 12 1.99 -2.34 11.05
CA ARG A 12 2.35 -1.07 10.39
C ARG A 12 1.28 -0.72 9.38
N ALA A 13 0.81 0.52 9.41
CA ALA A 13 -0.10 1.03 8.40
C ALA A 13 0.62 1.37 7.10
N ALA A 14 -0.07 1.20 5.98
CA ALA A 14 0.31 1.76 4.69
C ALA A 14 -0.65 2.89 4.34
N LEU A 15 -0.15 3.92 3.67
CA LEU A 15 -0.97 4.92 3.00
C LEU A 15 -1.05 4.54 1.52
N VAL A 16 -2.26 4.30 1.01
CA VAL A 16 -2.48 3.74 -0.32
C VAL A 16 -3.58 4.48 -1.07
N VAL A 17 -3.54 4.42 -2.40
CA VAL A 17 -4.67 4.72 -3.29
C VAL A 17 -5.26 3.40 -3.77
N LEU A 18 -6.56 3.20 -3.59
CA LEU A 18 -7.25 2.03 -4.13
C LEU A 18 -7.45 2.20 -5.64
N VAL A 19 -7.26 1.12 -6.38
CA VAL A 19 -7.42 1.04 -7.84
C VAL A 19 -8.20 -0.24 -8.19
N PRO A 20 -9.45 -0.39 -7.72
CA PRO A 20 -10.25 -1.59 -7.97
C PRO A 20 -10.47 -1.85 -9.46
N GLU A 21 -10.40 -0.82 -10.31
CA GLU A 21 -10.51 -0.93 -11.77
C GLU A 21 -9.39 -1.79 -12.38
N ALA A 22 -8.26 -1.97 -11.68
CA ALA A 22 -7.17 -2.83 -12.12
C ALA A 22 -7.41 -4.32 -11.81
N GLU A 23 -8.35 -4.67 -10.93
CA GLU A 23 -8.56 -6.06 -10.50
C GLU A 23 -8.82 -7.06 -11.63
N PRO A 24 -9.58 -6.73 -12.70
CA PRO A 24 -9.74 -7.64 -13.83
C PRO A 24 -8.43 -8.01 -14.54
N LEU A 25 -7.38 -7.19 -14.39
CA LEU A 25 -6.07 -7.39 -15.01
C LEU A 25 -5.06 -8.04 -14.06
N VAL A 26 -5.08 -7.68 -12.77
CA VAL A 26 -4.04 -8.10 -11.81
C VAL A 26 -4.54 -9.07 -10.75
N GLY A 27 -5.84 -9.28 -10.61
CA GLY A 27 -6.46 -10.05 -9.53
C GLY A 27 -5.91 -11.47 -9.42
N ASP A 28 -5.86 -12.21 -10.52
CA ASP A 28 -5.33 -13.59 -10.54
C ASP A 28 -3.85 -13.67 -10.16
N PHE A 29 -3.05 -12.70 -10.63
CA PHE A 29 -1.64 -12.60 -10.27
C PHE A 29 -1.47 -12.31 -8.78
N ARG A 30 -2.27 -11.38 -8.25
CA ARG A 30 -2.26 -11.02 -6.83
C ARG A 30 -2.75 -12.17 -5.96
N ALA A 31 -3.81 -12.87 -6.32
CA ALA A 31 -4.29 -14.04 -5.58
C ALA A 31 -3.21 -15.13 -5.42
N LYS A 32 -2.30 -15.25 -6.39
CA LYS A 32 -1.19 -16.22 -6.37
C LYS A 32 0.04 -15.73 -5.62
N HIS A 33 0.31 -14.42 -5.61
CA HIS A 33 1.62 -13.87 -5.23
C HIS A 33 1.59 -12.79 -4.13
N ASP A 34 0.42 -12.22 -3.83
CA ASP A 34 0.23 -11.16 -2.85
C ASP A 34 -0.58 -11.72 -1.64
N PRO A 35 0.08 -12.00 -0.49
CA PRO A 35 -0.60 -12.47 0.71
C PRO A 35 -1.70 -11.53 1.21
N ILE A 36 -1.61 -10.24 0.91
CA ILE A 36 -2.61 -9.24 1.32
C ILE A 36 -3.86 -9.32 0.43
N ALA A 37 -3.72 -9.77 -0.83
CA ALA A 37 -4.87 -10.01 -1.71
C ALA A 37 -5.80 -11.10 -1.14
N ALA A 38 -5.25 -12.12 -0.48
CA ALA A 38 -6.04 -13.16 0.18
C ALA A 38 -6.92 -12.62 1.32
N LEU A 39 -6.64 -11.42 1.85
CA LEU A 39 -7.45 -10.74 2.85
C LEU A 39 -8.59 -9.90 2.24
N GLY A 40 -8.79 -9.98 0.91
CA GLY A 40 -9.80 -9.21 0.20
C GLY A 40 -9.43 -7.74 -0.02
N PHE A 41 -8.16 -7.37 0.18
CA PHE A 41 -7.71 -6.00 -0.02
C PHE A 41 -7.59 -5.70 -1.51
N PRO A 42 -8.22 -4.62 -2.03
CA PRO A 42 -8.23 -4.36 -3.45
C PRO A 42 -6.85 -3.95 -3.98
N ALA A 43 -6.71 -4.02 -5.30
CA ALA A 43 -5.54 -3.55 -6.02
C ALA A 43 -5.32 -2.08 -5.63
N HIS A 44 -4.06 -1.73 -5.38
CA HIS A 44 -3.73 -0.43 -4.80
C HIS A 44 -2.33 0.00 -5.22
N ILE A 45 -2.09 1.31 -5.09
CA ILE A 45 -0.78 1.94 -5.23
C ILE A 45 -0.36 2.40 -3.84
N THR A 46 0.79 1.91 -3.36
CA THR A 46 1.36 2.37 -2.10
C THR A 46 1.98 3.76 -2.28
N ILE A 47 1.53 4.73 -1.49
CA ILE A 47 2.13 6.08 -1.41
C ILE A 47 3.29 6.05 -0.42
N ASN A 48 3.05 5.48 0.77
CA ASN A 48 4.05 5.44 1.83
C ASN A 48 3.86 4.21 2.72
N PHE A 49 4.95 3.48 2.98
CA PHE A 49 5.00 2.36 3.91
C PHE A 49 6.41 2.19 4.52
N PRO A 50 6.52 2.01 5.85
CA PRO A 50 5.45 2.13 6.84
C PRO A 50 5.04 3.60 7.04
N PHE A 51 3.73 3.84 7.16
CA PHE A 51 3.19 5.20 7.29
C PHE A 51 3.17 5.69 8.74
N ILE A 52 2.64 4.89 9.66
CA ILE A 52 2.61 5.19 11.10
C ILE A 52 2.94 3.92 11.91
N PRO A 53 3.40 4.08 13.18
CA PRO A 53 3.46 2.97 14.12
C PRO A 53 2.04 2.46 14.41
N GLY A 54 1.83 1.15 14.37
CA GLY A 54 0.50 0.57 14.53
C GLY A 54 -0.37 0.67 13.27
N VAL A 55 -1.68 0.50 13.44
CA VAL A 55 -2.68 0.52 12.36
C VAL A 55 -3.75 1.60 12.51
N ASP A 56 -3.83 2.24 13.68
CA ASP A 56 -4.89 3.21 13.99
C ASP A 56 -4.35 4.64 13.94
N PRO A 57 -4.70 5.43 12.91
CA PRO A 57 -4.30 6.83 12.85
C PRO A 57 -5.02 7.65 13.93
N THR A 58 -4.28 8.57 14.56
CA THR A 58 -4.87 9.54 15.49
C THR A 58 -5.75 10.54 14.75
N ALA A 59 -6.65 11.22 15.47
CA ALA A 59 -7.46 12.31 14.90
C ALA A 59 -6.59 13.41 14.27
N ASP A 60 -5.49 13.79 14.92
CA ASP A 60 -4.53 14.75 14.37
C ASP A 60 -3.88 14.25 13.07
N THR A 61 -3.51 12.97 13.01
CA THR A 61 -2.99 12.35 11.77
C THR A 61 -4.01 12.47 10.64
N LEU A 62 -5.28 12.15 10.91
CA LEU A 62 -6.35 12.26 9.92
C LEU A 62 -6.59 13.71 9.47
N ASP A 63 -6.55 14.67 10.38
CA ASP A 63 -6.73 16.09 10.04
C ASP A 63 -5.57 16.65 9.21
N ARG A 64 -4.34 16.22 9.49
CA ARG A 64 -3.17 16.58 8.66
C ARG A 64 -3.29 15.98 7.27
N LEU A 65 -3.67 14.70 7.15
CA LEU A 65 -3.90 14.06 5.84
C LEU A 65 -4.99 14.78 5.03
N ARG A 66 -6.11 15.16 5.66
CA ARG A 66 -7.18 15.93 5.00
C ARG A 66 -6.66 17.25 4.43
N LYS A 67 -5.88 18.01 5.20
CA LYS A 67 -5.30 19.29 4.75
C LYS A 67 -4.32 19.07 3.60
N THR A 68 -3.40 18.12 3.74
CA THR A 68 -2.41 17.80 2.71
C THR A 68 -3.07 17.34 1.40
N PHE A 69 -4.07 16.47 1.46
CA PHE A 69 -4.73 15.98 0.24
C PHE A 69 -5.73 16.97 -0.36
N ALA A 70 -6.23 17.95 0.40
CA ALA A 70 -7.05 19.03 -0.16
C ALA A 70 -6.26 19.94 -1.12
N GLU A 71 -4.93 19.99 -0.97
CA GLU A 71 -4.04 20.75 -1.86
C GLU A 71 -3.70 19.97 -3.14
N ALA A 72 -3.92 18.65 -3.16
CA ALA A 72 -3.65 17.80 -4.32
C ALA A 72 -4.81 17.89 -5.33
N GLN A 73 -4.47 18.14 -6.60
CA GLN A 73 -5.43 18.06 -7.68
C GLN A 73 -5.54 16.61 -8.19
N PRO A 74 -6.75 16.08 -8.43
CA PRO A 74 -6.93 14.81 -9.11
C PRO A 74 -6.26 14.81 -10.48
N PHE A 75 -5.62 13.70 -10.84
CA PHE A 75 -4.96 13.55 -12.14
C PHE A 75 -5.24 12.16 -12.72
N ALA A 76 -5.25 12.09 -14.05
CA ALA A 76 -5.31 10.82 -14.76
C ALA A 76 -3.92 10.16 -14.78
N PHE A 77 -3.90 8.84 -14.64
CA PHE A 77 -2.68 8.04 -14.75
C PHE A 77 -2.95 6.78 -15.59
N THR A 78 -1.89 6.11 -16.01
CA THR A 78 -1.96 4.84 -16.73
C THR A 78 -0.87 3.91 -16.19
N LEU A 79 -1.23 2.64 -16.02
CA LEU A 79 -0.29 1.57 -15.69
C LEU A 79 -0.14 0.71 -16.95
N ASP A 80 0.92 0.95 -17.72
CA ASP A 80 1.11 0.40 -19.07
C ASP A 80 2.10 -0.77 -19.15
N HIS A 81 2.84 -1.03 -18.06
CA HIS A 81 3.88 -2.05 -18.02
C HIS A 81 3.83 -2.92 -16.77
N ILE A 82 4.17 -4.19 -16.95
CA ILE A 82 4.41 -5.15 -15.88
C ILE A 82 5.91 -5.36 -15.74
N GLY A 83 6.40 -5.31 -14.51
CA GLY A 83 7.81 -5.48 -14.21
C GLY A 83 8.04 -6.13 -12.85
N ARG A 84 9.31 -6.32 -12.53
CA ARG A 84 9.77 -6.76 -11.21
C ARG A 84 10.83 -5.79 -10.72
N PHE A 85 10.87 -5.58 -9.42
CA PHE A 85 12.02 -4.93 -8.82
C PHE A 85 13.21 -5.89 -8.86
N PRO A 86 14.39 -5.46 -9.32
CA PRO A 86 15.51 -6.37 -9.61
C PRO A 86 16.11 -7.05 -8.37
N ASN A 87 15.79 -6.57 -7.16
CA ASN A 87 16.47 -6.96 -5.92
C ASN A 87 15.51 -7.17 -4.73
N VAL A 88 14.27 -7.62 -5.00
CA VAL A 88 13.23 -7.85 -3.98
C VAL A 88 12.82 -9.31 -4.01
#